data_AF-A0A5J4PSD0-F1
#
_entry.id   AF-A0A5J4PSD0-F1
#
_cell.length_a   1.000
_cell.length_b   1.000
_cell.length_c   1.000
_cell.angle_alpha   90.00
_cell.angle_beta   90.00
_cell.angle_gamma   90.00
#
_symmetry.space_group_name_H-M   'P 1'
#
loop_
_entity.id
_entity.type
_entity.pdbx_description
1 polymer ?
#
loop_
_entity_poly.entity_id
_entity_poly.type
_entity_poly.pdbx_seq_one_letter_code
_entity_poly.pdbx_strand_id
1 'polypeptide(L)'
;AEPVDRIVVGMPKQMNNDASENAKYVIAFVRLLKKQLPDMLIEFVDERFTSVLAHRTMRDAGLKKKARQNKALVDEISATIILQTYLESKRY
;
A
#
# COMPACT_ATOMS: atom_id res chain seq x y z
N ALA A 1 7.28 16.61 15.11
CA ALA A 1 6.37 15.83 14.25
C ALA A 1 6.32 16.53 12.90
N GLU A 2 6.37 15.78 11.82
CA GLU A 2 6.26 16.35 10.46
C GLU A 2 4.78 16.63 10.14
N PRO A 3 4.46 17.73 9.45
CA PRO A 3 3.11 17.97 8.96
C PRO A 3 2.76 16.93 7.88
N VAL A 4 1.57 16.34 7.98
CA VAL A 4 1.08 15.32 7.04
C VAL A 4 -0.21 15.82 6.41
N ASP A 5 -0.19 16.00 5.08
CA ASP A 5 -1.35 16.50 4.33
C ASP A 5 -2.40 15.41 4.06
N ARG A 6 -1.96 14.16 3.91
CA ARG A 6 -2.81 13.01 3.61
C ARG A 6 -2.16 11.67 3.92
N ILE A 7 -3.00 10.66 4.09
CA ILE A 7 -2.63 9.26 4.22
C ILE A 7 -3.07 8.51 2.97
N VAL A 8 -2.17 7.73 2.40
CA VAL A 8 -2.46 6.87 1.24
C VAL A 8 -2.57 5.43 1.70
N VAL A 9 -3.64 4.73 1.30
CA VAL A 9 -3.92 3.35 1.73
C VAL A 9 -4.11 2.45 0.52
N GLY A 10 -3.42 1.31 0.50
CA GLY A 10 -3.64 0.26 -0.50
C GLY A 10 -5.05 -0.33 -0.38
N MET A 11 -5.75 -0.47 -1.51
CA MET A 11 -7.04 -1.13 -1.61
C MET A 11 -6.84 -2.46 -2.34
N PRO A 12 -6.92 -3.59 -1.63
CA PRO A 12 -6.66 -4.89 -2.22
C PRO A 12 -7.84 -5.31 -3.09
N LYS A 13 -7.59 -5.37 -4.40
CA LYS A 13 -8.56 -5.81 -5.41
C LYS A 13 -8.15 -7.16 -6.00
N GLN A 14 -9.10 -7.86 -6.58
CA GLN A 14 -8.89 -9.04 -7.40
C GLN A 14 -8.54 -8.65 -8.84
N MET A 15 -8.05 -9.62 -9.62
CA MET A 15 -7.65 -9.41 -11.02
C MET A 15 -8.82 -8.98 -11.92
N ASN A 16 -10.06 -9.31 -11.53
CA ASN A 16 -11.29 -8.87 -12.20
C ASN A 16 -11.78 -7.48 -11.74
N ASN A 17 -10.97 -6.72 -10.99
CA ASN A 17 -11.28 -5.43 -10.36
C ASN A 17 -12.23 -5.46 -9.15
N ASP A 18 -12.75 -6.62 -8.75
CA ASP A 18 -13.60 -6.71 -7.56
C ASP A 18 -12.80 -6.51 -6.27
N ALA A 19 -13.46 -6.07 -5.21
CA ALA A 19 -12.83 -5.99 -3.89
C ALA A 19 -12.42 -7.39 -3.41
N SER A 20 -11.19 -7.54 -2.93
CA SER A 20 -10.78 -8.80 -2.31
C SER A 20 -11.49 -9.03 -0.98
N GLU A 21 -11.49 -10.27 -0.49
CA GLU A 21 -12.02 -10.59 0.84
C GLU A 21 -11.35 -9.78 1.96
N ASN A 22 -10.09 -9.37 1.75
CA ASN A 22 -9.32 -8.59 2.70
C ASN A 22 -9.68 -7.10 2.68
N ALA A 23 -10.34 -6.61 1.62
CA ALA A 23 -10.76 -5.21 1.53
C ALA A 23 -11.66 -4.80 2.69
N LYS A 24 -12.48 -5.72 3.22
CA LYS A 24 -13.33 -5.45 4.39
C LYS A 24 -12.54 -5.03 5.62
N TYR A 25 -11.35 -5.60 5.83
CA TYR A 25 -10.48 -5.25 6.96
C TYR A 25 -9.83 -3.89 6.75
N VAL A 26 -9.39 -3.59 5.53
CA VAL A 26 -8.84 -2.28 5.16
C VAL A 26 -9.90 -1.17 5.34
N ILE A 27 -11.13 -1.41 4.87
CA ILE A 27 -12.24 -0.46 5.02
C ILE A 27 -12.57 -0.24 6.51
N ALA A 28 -12.62 -1.31 7.31
CA ALA A 28 -12.86 -1.21 8.75
C ALA A 28 -11.75 -0.40 9.45
N PHE A 29 -10.49 -0.63 9.08
CA PHE A 29 -9.34 0.12 9.59
C PHE A 29 -9.43 1.60 9.23
N VAL A 30 -9.67 1.94 7.96
CA VAL A 30 -9.81 3.35 7.53
C VAL A 30 -10.99 4.03 8.22
N ARG A 31 -12.09 3.32 8.47
CA ARG A 31 -13.21 3.86 9.25
C ARG A 31 -12.81 4.21 10.68
N LEU A 32 -11.99 3.39 11.34
CA LEU A 32 -11.44 3.70 12.66
C LEU A 32 -10.48 4.89 12.57
N LEU A 33 -9.62 4.92 11.55
CA LEU A 33 -8.66 5.99 11.32
C LEU A 33 -9.36 7.34 11.15
N LYS A 34 -10.43 7.41 10.35
CA LYS A 34 -11.25 8.63 10.19
C LYS A 34 -11.94 9.08 11.47
N LYS A 35 -12.28 8.16 12.38
CA LYS A 35 -12.84 8.54 13.68
C LYS A 35 -11.79 9.17 14.60
N GLN A 36 -10.54 8.73 14.49
CA GLN A 36 -9.42 9.26 15.29
C GLN A 36 -8.82 10.53 14.68
N LEU A 37 -8.83 10.64 13.35
CA LEU A 37 -8.27 11.73 12.57
C LEU A 37 -9.33 12.25 11.58
N PRO A 38 -10.35 12.98 12.07
CA PRO A 38 -11.50 13.40 11.25
C PRO A 38 -11.12 14.33 10.10
N ASP A 39 -10.11 15.17 10.29
CA ASP A 39 -9.67 16.17 9.31
C ASP A 39 -8.61 15.64 8.34
N MET A 40 -8.08 14.43 8.57
CA MET A 40 -7.04 13.84 7.74
C MET A 40 -7.62 13.30 6.43
N LEU A 41 -7.05 13.75 5.31
CA LEU A 41 -7.40 13.22 4.00
C LEU A 41 -6.85 11.80 3.85
N ILE A 42 -7.73 10.86 3.46
CA ILE A 42 -7.35 9.47 3.21
C ILE A 42 -7.73 9.11 1.77
N GLU A 43 -6.75 8.73 0.97
CA GLU A 43 -6.94 8.29 -0.41
C GLU A 43 -6.56 6.82 -0.60
N PHE A 44 -7.28 6.15 -1.50
CA PHE A 44 -7.06 4.73 -1.81
C PHE A 44 -6.35 4.56 -3.14
N VAL A 45 -5.44 3.59 -3.19
CA VAL A 45 -4.68 3.21 -4.39
C VAL A 45 -4.85 1.73 -4.64
N ASP A 46 -4.90 1.33 -5.91
CA ASP A 46 -4.95 -0.08 -6.27
C ASP A 46 -3.66 -0.81 -5.89
N GLU A 47 -3.77 -1.87 -5.08
CA GLU A 47 -2.63 -2.59 -4.51
C GLU A 47 -2.27 -3.89 -5.27
N ARG A 48 -3.06 -4.30 -6.28
CA ARG A 48 -3.04 -5.64 -6.89
C ARG A 48 -1.68 -6.23 -7.27
N PHE A 49 -0.71 -5.39 -7.63
CA PHE A 49 0.60 -5.83 -8.13
C PHE A 49 1.77 -5.47 -7.21
N THR A 50 1.50 -4.83 -6.08
CA THR A 50 2.53 -4.27 -5.19
C THR A 50 3.43 -5.36 -4.61
N SER A 51 2.89 -6.46 -4.08
CA SER A 51 3.70 -7.56 -3.53
C SER A 51 4.55 -8.26 -4.59
N VAL A 52 4.03 -8.44 -5.81
CA VAL A 52 4.79 -9.03 -6.93
C VAL A 52 5.93 -8.10 -7.32
N LEU A 53 5.65 -6.80 -7.44
CA LEU A 53 6.66 -5.80 -7.74
C LEU A 53 7.69 -5.69 -6.62
N ALA A 54 7.29 -5.73 -5.35
CA ALA A 54 8.20 -5.73 -4.20
C ALA A 54 9.16 -6.92 -4.24
N HIS A 55 8.64 -8.13 -4.46
CA HIS A 55 9.49 -9.31 -4.62
C HIS A 55 10.44 -9.23 -5.82
N ARG A 56 10.00 -8.61 -6.92
CA ARG A 56 10.84 -8.34 -8.09
C ARG A 56 11.95 -7.34 -7.75
N THR A 57 11.61 -6.19 -7.17
CA THR A 57 12.56 -5.17 -6.71
C THR A 57 13.62 -5.76 -5.79
N MET A 58 13.21 -6.58 -4.82
CA MET A 58 14.17 -7.23 -3.92
C MET A 58 15.10 -8.21 -4.64
N ARG A 59 14.57 -8.96 -5.61
CA ARG A 59 15.38 -9.90 -6.40
C ARG A 59 16.39 -9.13 -7.25
N ASP A 60 15.94 -8.08 -7.91
CA ASP A 60 16.75 -7.27 -8.82
C ASP A 60 17.83 -6.49 -8.02
N ALA A 61 17.56 -6.15 -6.75
CA ALA A 61 18.54 -5.65 -5.79
C ALA A 61 19.51 -6.71 -5.21
N GLY A 62 19.42 -7.97 -5.66
CA GLY A 62 20.35 -9.04 -5.27
C GLY A 62 20.08 -9.66 -3.89
N LEU A 63 18.91 -9.43 -3.28
CA LEU A 63 18.61 -10.01 -1.96
C LEU A 63 18.49 -11.53 -1.99
N LYS A 64 19.14 -12.19 -1.02
CA LYS A 64 19.06 -13.64 -0.82
C LYS A 64 17.62 -14.07 -0.55
N LYS A 65 17.28 -15.33 -0.92
CA LYS A 65 15.91 -15.88 -0.80
C LYS A 65 15.30 -15.70 0.60
N LYS A 66 16.08 -15.90 1.67
CA LYS A 66 15.63 -15.74 3.07
C LYS A 66 15.19 -14.30 3.38
N ALA A 67 15.92 -13.30 2.89
CA ALA A 67 15.57 -11.90 3.08
C ALA A 67 14.29 -11.54 2.30
N ARG A 68 14.12 -12.10 1.10
CA ARG A 68 12.91 -11.90 0.26
C ARG A 68 11.64 -12.53 0.82
N GLN A 69 11.75 -13.43 1.79
CA GLN A 69 10.62 -14.03 2.51
C GLN A 69 10.23 -13.22 3.76
N ASN A 70 10.98 -12.17 4.09
CA ASN A 70 10.64 -11.31 5.21
C ASN A 70 9.42 -10.46 4.85
N LYS A 71 8.28 -10.78 5.44
CA LYS A 71 7.01 -10.09 5.19
C LYS A 71 7.09 -8.59 5.52
N ALA A 72 7.78 -8.20 6.59
CA ALA A 72 7.92 -6.79 6.95
C ALA A 72 8.63 -5.98 5.85
N LEU A 73 9.66 -6.57 5.23
CA LEU A 73 10.37 -5.93 4.12
C LEU A 73 9.51 -5.88 2.84
N VAL A 74 8.71 -6.93 2.57
CA VAL A 74 7.74 -6.91 1.48
C VAL A 74 6.72 -5.78 1.68
N ASP A 75 6.15 -5.69 2.88
CA ASP A 75 5.12 -4.71 3.21
C ASP A 75 5.66 -3.26 3.11
N GLU A 76 6.90 -3.02 3.55
CA GLU A 76 7.58 -1.71 3.45
C GLU A 76 7.79 -1.28 1.98
N ILE A 77 8.28 -2.19 1.14
CA ILE A 77 8.47 -1.92 -0.29
C ILE A 77 7.12 -1.73 -0.99
N SER A 78 6.12 -2.55 -0.65
CA SER A 78 4.75 -2.38 -1.16
C SER A 78 4.16 -1.02 -0.79
N ALA A 79 4.34 -0.55 0.44
CA ALA A 79 3.90 0.78 0.87
C ALA A 79 4.57 1.91 0.07
N THR A 80 5.87 1.76 -0.23
CA THR A 80 6.61 2.70 -1.08
C THR A 80 6.04 2.74 -2.50
N ILE A 81 5.77 1.56 -3.09
CA ILE A 81 5.15 1.44 -4.43
C ILE A 81 3.76 2.08 -4.46
N ILE A 82 2.95 1.87 -3.42
CA ILE A 82 1.62 2.49 -3.29
C ILE A 82 1.73 4.01 -3.33
N LEU A 83 2.64 4.57 -2.53
CA LEU A 83 2.87 6.01 -2.49
C LEU A 83 3.39 6.54 -3.82
N GLN A 84 4.35 5.84 -4.45
CA GLN A 84 4.85 6.21 -5.77
C GLN A 84 3.72 6.23 -6.81
N THR A 85 2.90 5.17 -6.87
CA THR A 85 1.74 5.08 -7.77
C THR A 85 0.76 6.22 -7.55
N TYR A 86 0.52 6.59 -6.29
CA TYR A 86 -0.32 7.72 -5.94
C TYR A 86 0.23 9.04 -6.49
N LEU A 87 1.51 9.33 -6.22
CA LEU A 87 2.16 10.56 -6.65
C LEU A 87 2.19 10.67 -8.18
N GLU A 88 2.51 9.57 -8.87
CA GLU A 88 2.47 9.47 -10.33
C GLU A 88 1.06 9.66 -10.90
N SER A 89 0.01 9.20 -10.20
CA SER A 89 -1.38 9.40 -10.65
C SER A 89 -1.84 10.85 -10.54
N LYS A 90 -1.25 11.61 -9.60
CA LYS A 90 -1.61 13.01 -9.35
C LYS A 90 -0.78 14.00 -10.15
N ARG A 91 0.31 13.55 -10.79
CA ARG A 91 1.29 14.36 -11.53
C ARG A 91 1.38 15.81 -11.02
N TYR A 92 2.07 15.93 -9.90
CA TYR A 92 3.11 16.96 -9.77
C TYR A 92 4.21 16.70 -10.81
#